data_AF-A0A8T2LJ16-F1
#
_entry.id   AF-A0A8T2LJ16-F1
#
_cell.length_a   1.000
_cell.length_b   1.000
_cell.length_c   1.000
_cell.angle_alpha   90.00
_cell.angle_beta   90.00
_cell.angle_gamma   90.00
#
_symmetry.space_group_name_H-M   'P 1'
#
loop_
_entity.id
_entity.type
_entity.pdbx_description
1 polymer ?
#
loop_
_entity_poly.entity_id
_entity_poly.type
_entity_poly.pdbx_seq_one_letter_code
_entity_poly.pdbx_strand_id
1 'polypeptide(L)'
;MFKVVIPSEKRVLYFDPLGESRNNLKRCQEVTRSFMRQRGLNVSRWACNTVPHPHQKDSSSCGPFVLKFAECILKDKPISFSTNVKDVEDLRKEIAIVLLQRTDALTELCHFCGEMQNAQEDTDWIGCELCPRWFHYSCVKKPAGDTDYICDACRTD
;
A
#
# COMPACT_ATOMS: atom_id res chain seq x y z
N MET A 1 -3.00 -6.58 -11.36
CA MET A 1 -2.24 -5.65 -12.21
C MET A 1 -1.32 -4.73 -11.40
N PHE A 2 -0.03 -4.72 -11.76
CA PHE A 2 1.04 -3.87 -11.26
C PHE A 2 1.90 -3.36 -12.43
N LYS A 3 2.39 -2.12 -12.35
CA LYS A 3 3.14 -1.47 -13.44
C LYS A 3 4.38 -0.80 -12.86
N VAL A 4 5.53 -1.04 -13.48
CA VAL A 4 6.80 -0.39 -13.12
C VAL A 4 7.28 0.45 -14.28
N VAL A 5 7.41 1.75 -14.06
CA VAL A 5 7.98 2.68 -15.02
C VAL A 5 9.48 2.74 -14.79
N ILE A 6 10.27 2.50 -15.83
CA ILE A 6 11.74 2.58 -15.81
C ILE A 6 12.15 3.72 -16.76
N PRO A 7 12.27 4.96 -16.26
CA PRO A 7 12.47 6.14 -17.12
C PRO A 7 13.79 6.11 -17.91
N SER A 8 14.86 5.62 -17.29
CA SER A 8 16.18 5.48 -17.91
C SER A 8 16.13 4.62 -19.18
N GLU A 9 15.25 3.63 -19.21
CA GLU A 9 15.07 2.71 -20.33
C GLU A 9 13.91 3.11 -21.27
N LYS A 10 13.14 4.13 -20.91
CA LYS A 10 11.88 4.50 -21.59
C LYS A 10 10.96 3.27 -21.72
N ARG A 11 10.87 2.50 -20.65
CA ARG A 11 10.16 1.21 -20.65
C ARG A 11 9.19 1.14 -19.48
N VAL A 12 8.09 0.44 -19.69
CA VAL A 12 7.17 0.03 -18.64
C VAL A 12 7.12 -1.49 -18.60
N LEU A 13 7.27 -2.04 -17.40
CA LEU A 13 6.96 -3.42 -17.11
C LEU A 13 5.54 -3.52 -16.60
N TYR A 14 4.77 -4.43 -17.16
CA TYR A 14 3.42 -4.77 -16.73
C TYR A 14 3.43 -6.17 -16.14
N PHE A 15 2.82 -6.32 -14.97
CA PHE A 15 2.68 -7.58 -14.26
C PHE A 15 1.22 -7.78 -13.88
N ASP A 16 0.72 -9.01 -14.05
CA ASP A 16 -0.56 -9.39 -13.49
C ASP A 16 -0.47 -10.74 -12.79
N PRO A 17 -0.69 -10.82 -11.46
CA PRO A 17 -0.72 -12.11 -10.77
C PRO A 17 -1.71 -13.09 -11.38
N LEU A 18 -2.77 -12.63 -12.07
CA LEU A 18 -3.76 -13.46 -12.76
C LEU A 18 -3.42 -13.76 -14.23
N GLY A 19 -2.26 -13.31 -14.71
CA GLY A 19 -1.80 -13.44 -16.09
C GLY A 19 -2.21 -12.28 -17.00
N GLU A 20 -1.40 -12.05 -18.03
CA GLU A 20 -1.62 -10.97 -19.00
C GLU A 20 -2.14 -11.41 -20.36
N SER A 21 -2.94 -10.55 -20.97
CA SER A 21 -3.22 -10.60 -22.41
C SER A 21 -2.44 -9.53 -23.19
N ARG A 22 -2.32 -9.73 -24.50
CA ARG A 22 -1.78 -8.71 -25.43
C ARG A 22 -2.57 -7.40 -25.34
N ASN A 23 -3.87 -7.45 -25.07
CA ASN A 23 -4.70 -6.27 -24.91
C ASN A 23 -4.35 -5.49 -23.63
N ASN A 24 -4.00 -6.18 -22.54
CA ASN A 24 -3.52 -5.53 -21.32
C ASN A 24 -2.23 -4.75 -21.58
N LEU A 25 -1.27 -5.36 -22.28
CA LEU A 25 0.00 -4.73 -22.65
C LEU A 25 -0.20 -3.52 -23.55
N LYS A 26 -1.03 -3.66 -24.60
CA LYS A 26 -1.35 -2.55 -25.52
C LYS A 26 -1.98 -1.37 -24.78
N ARG A 27 -2.99 -1.63 -23.93
CA ARG A 27 -3.64 -0.60 -23.12
C ARG A 27 -2.66 0.06 -22.16
N CYS A 28 -1.77 -0.70 -21.54
CA CYS A 28 -0.74 -0.14 -20.66
C CYS A 28 0.21 0.78 -21.43
N GLN A 29 0.62 0.39 -22.64
CA GLN A 29 1.46 1.21 -23.50
C GLN A 29 0.76 2.52 -23.88
N GLU A 30 -0.51 2.47 -24.29
CA GLU A 30 -1.29 3.66 -24.66
C GLU A 30 -1.44 4.63 -23.49
N VAL A 31 -1.82 4.13 -22.31
CA VAL A 31 -1.94 4.94 -21.09
C VAL A 31 -0.60 5.56 -20.70
N THR A 32 0.48 4.77 -20.74
CA THR A 32 1.84 5.27 -20.45
C THR A 32 2.23 6.38 -21.40
N ARG A 33 2.05 6.18 -22.71
CA ARG A 33 2.38 7.20 -23.72
C ARG A 33 1.55 8.45 -23.52
N SER A 34 0.27 8.33 -23.20
CA SER A 34 -0.58 9.48 -22.89
C SER A 34 -0.05 10.26 -21.68
N PHE A 35 0.26 9.55 -20.58
CA PHE A 35 0.85 10.15 -19.37
C PHE A 35 2.18 10.85 -19.65
N MET A 36 3.08 10.21 -20.39
CA MET A 36 4.39 10.78 -20.72
C MET A 36 4.27 12.00 -21.65
N ARG A 37 3.31 12.00 -22.58
CA ARG A 37 3.01 13.17 -23.43
C ARG A 37 2.56 14.37 -22.61
N GLN A 38 1.70 14.15 -21.62
CA GLN A 38 1.26 15.23 -20.70
C GLN A 38 2.41 15.82 -19.89
N ARG A 39 3.52 15.08 -19.72
CA ARG A 39 4.75 15.54 -19.08
C ARG A 39 5.77 16.15 -20.05
N GLY A 40 5.40 16.35 -21.32
CA GLY A 40 6.29 16.92 -22.35
C GLY A 40 7.38 15.97 -22.84
N LEU A 41 7.27 14.67 -22.57
CA LEU A 41 8.29 13.68 -22.94
C LEU A 41 8.02 13.07 -24.33
N ASN A 42 9.08 12.76 -25.07
CA ASN A 42 8.98 12.07 -26.35
C ASN A 42 8.53 10.61 -26.14
N VAL A 43 7.35 10.28 -26.68
CA VAL A 43 6.64 9.01 -26.43
C VAL A 43 6.96 7.88 -27.42
N SER A 44 7.56 8.18 -28.58
CA SER A 44 7.72 7.18 -29.66
C SER A 44 8.59 6.01 -29.25
N ARG A 45 9.57 6.26 -28.38
CA ARG A 45 10.51 5.27 -27.84
C ARG A 45 9.97 4.50 -26.63
N TRP A 46 8.80 4.88 -26.09
CA TRP A 46 8.25 4.20 -24.92
C TRP A 46 7.61 2.85 -25.29
N ALA A 47 8.13 1.79 -24.67
CA ALA A 47 7.67 0.41 -24.81
C ALA A 47 6.99 -0.10 -23.54
N CYS A 48 6.07 -1.05 -23.70
CA CYS A 48 5.47 -1.79 -22.59
C CYS A 48 5.68 -3.28 -22.80
N ASN A 49 6.24 -3.95 -21.81
CA ASN A 49 6.56 -5.38 -21.88
C ASN A 49 6.17 -6.07 -20.56
N THR A 50 6.12 -7.39 -20.58
CA THR A 50 6.13 -8.22 -19.36
C THR A 50 7.39 -9.09 -19.40
N VAL A 51 7.78 -9.64 -18.26
CA VAL A 51 8.83 -10.65 -18.14
C VAL A 51 8.24 -11.88 -17.44
N PRO A 52 8.80 -13.08 -17.61
CA PRO A 52 8.32 -14.26 -16.90
C PRO A 52 8.23 -14.01 -15.37
N HIS A 53 7.09 -14.34 -14.79
CA HIS A 53 6.83 -14.19 -13.35
C HIS A 53 5.77 -15.20 -12.89
N PRO A 54 5.69 -15.52 -11.59
CA PRO A 54 4.71 -16.46 -11.07
C PRO A 54 3.28 -15.90 -11.13
N HIS A 55 2.32 -16.74 -11.53
CA HIS A 55 0.89 -16.44 -11.46
C HIS A 55 0.28 -17.05 -10.19
N GLN A 56 -0.62 -16.32 -9.55
CA GLN A 56 -1.37 -16.83 -8.41
C GLN A 56 -2.36 -17.91 -8.85
N LYS A 57 -2.68 -18.80 -7.92
CA LYS A 57 -3.66 -19.90 -8.13
C LYS A 57 -4.99 -19.66 -7.43
N ASP A 58 -5.09 -18.58 -6.66
CA ASP A 58 -6.25 -18.22 -5.87
C ASP A 58 -6.76 -16.80 -6.23
N SER A 59 -7.83 -16.36 -5.57
CA SER A 59 -8.44 -15.03 -5.76
C SER A 59 -7.97 -13.97 -4.77
N SER A 60 -7.08 -14.29 -3.83
CA SER A 60 -6.78 -13.44 -2.66
C SER A 60 -5.30 -13.06 -2.53
N SER A 61 -4.40 -13.65 -3.32
CA SER A 61 -2.94 -13.50 -3.20
C SER A 61 -2.35 -12.42 -4.11
N CYS A 62 -3.17 -11.65 -4.81
CA CYS A 62 -2.70 -10.66 -5.78
C CYS A 62 -1.88 -9.55 -5.12
N GLY A 63 -2.28 -9.12 -3.91
CA GLY A 63 -1.54 -8.15 -3.10
C GLY A 63 -0.14 -8.63 -2.75
N PRO A 64 0.02 -9.76 -2.03
CA PRO A 64 1.32 -10.34 -1.73
C PRO A 64 2.22 -10.55 -2.95
N PHE A 65 1.66 -11.04 -4.07
CA PHE A 65 2.44 -11.24 -5.30
C PHE A 65 2.95 -9.92 -5.87
N VAL A 66 2.12 -8.87 -5.92
CA VAL A 66 2.54 -7.54 -6.38
C VAL A 66 3.66 -6.98 -5.49
N LEU A 67 3.57 -7.15 -4.17
CA LEU A 67 4.64 -6.73 -3.25
C LEU A 67 5.94 -7.51 -3.52
N LYS A 68 5.84 -8.83 -3.76
CA LYS A 68 7.02 -9.64 -4.08
C LYS A 68 7.64 -9.30 -5.44
N PHE A 69 6.82 -8.95 -6.44
CA PHE A 69 7.32 -8.42 -7.72
C PHE A 69 8.12 -7.15 -7.51
N ALA A 70 7.56 -6.20 -6.76
CA ALA A 70 8.23 -4.94 -6.45
C ALA A 70 9.55 -5.16 -5.70
N GLU A 71 9.56 -6.05 -4.70
CA GLU A 71 10.76 -6.39 -3.95
C GLU A 71 11.86 -6.98 -4.84
N CYS A 72 11.53 -7.96 -5.70
CA CYS A 72 12.49 -8.54 -6.62
C CYS A 72 13.09 -7.48 -7.55
N ILE A 73 12.27 -6.59 -8.11
CA ILE A 73 12.73 -5.53 -9.01
C ILE A 73 13.66 -4.54 -8.29
N LEU A 74 13.28 -4.11 -7.08
CA LEU A 74 14.10 -3.17 -6.30
C LEU A 74 15.45 -3.78 -5.86
N LYS A 75 15.50 -5.10 -5.66
CA LYS A 75 16.71 -5.83 -5.30
C LYS A 75 17.52 -6.33 -6.50
N ASP A 76 17.10 -5.99 -7.72
CA ASP A 76 17.66 -6.51 -8.97
C ASP A 76 17.78 -8.04 -8.99
N LYS A 77 16.73 -8.71 -8.51
CA LYS A 77 16.62 -10.17 -8.47
C LYS A 77 15.61 -10.69 -9.49
N PRO A 78 15.82 -11.91 -10.03
CA PRO A 78 14.80 -12.57 -10.84
C PRO A 78 13.46 -12.65 -10.10
N ILE A 79 12.37 -12.41 -10.83
CA ILE A 79 11.01 -12.54 -10.30
C ILE A 79 10.64 -14.03 -10.36
N SER A 80 11.19 -14.80 -9.44
CA SER A 80 10.98 -16.24 -9.33
C SER A 80 10.79 -16.60 -7.87
N PHE A 81 9.57 -17.03 -7.53
CA PHE A 81 9.20 -17.50 -6.20
C PHE A 81 8.08 -18.54 -6.31
N SER A 82 7.95 -19.35 -5.27
CA SER A 82 6.96 -20.41 -5.22
C SER A 82 5.55 -19.86 -5.06
N THR A 83 4.59 -20.53 -5.70
CA THR A 83 3.16 -20.22 -5.63
C THR A 83 2.39 -21.29 -4.86
N ASN A 84 3.07 -22.13 -4.08
CA ASN A 84 2.39 -23.10 -3.23
C ASN A 84 1.75 -22.39 -2.03
N VAL A 85 0.72 -22.99 -1.45
CA VAL A 85 -0.10 -22.35 -0.40
C VAL A 85 0.76 -21.94 0.81
N LYS A 86 1.65 -22.84 1.27
CA LYS A 86 2.50 -22.61 2.44
C LYS A 86 3.45 -21.43 2.24
N ASP A 87 4.12 -21.36 1.09
CA ASP A 87 5.08 -20.29 0.79
C ASP A 87 4.36 -18.93 0.63
N VAL A 88 3.13 -18.94 0.12
CA VAL A 88 2.30 -17.72 0.06
C VAL A 88 1.82 -17.28 1.44
N GLU A 89 1.47 -18.22 2.32
CA GLU A 89 1.18 -17.92 3.73
C GLU A 89 2.40 -17.34 4.46
N ASP A 90 3.58 -17.91 4.24
CA ASP A 90 4.82 -17.43 4.83
C ASP A 90 5.21 -16.06 4.26
N LEU A 91 4.97 -15.79 2.98
CA LEU A 91 5.10 -14.46 2.38
C LEU A 91 4.16 -13.44 3.06
N ARG A 92 2.91 -13.81 3.37
CA ARG A 92 1.98 -12.92 4.09
C ARG A 92 2.46 -12.63 5.51
N LYS A 93 2.97 -13.65 6.22
CA LYS A 93 3.55 -13.48 7.56
C LYS A 93 4.76 -12.57 7.51
N GLU A 94 5.66 -12.74 6.53
CA GLU A 94 6.82 -11.88 6.32
C GLU A 94 6.40 -10.42 6.12
N ILE A 95 5.42 -10.17 5.25
CA ILE A 95 4.86 -8.82 5.03
C ILE A 95 4.32 -8.24 6.35
N ALA A 96 3.53 -9.01 7.10
CA ALA A 96 2.96 -8.55 8.37
C ALA A 96 4.06 -8.23 9.41
N ILE A 97 5.07 -9.09 9.55
CA ILE A 97 6.20 -8.87 10.46
C ILE A 97 6.96 -7.60 10.07
N VAL A 98 7.27 -7.42 8.78
CA VAL A 98 7.98 -6.23 8.29
C VAL A 98 7.18 -4.96 8.56
N LEU A 99 5.87 -4.98 8.30
CA LEU A 99 5.01 -3.83 8.59
C LEU A 99 4.99 -3.52 10.09
N LEU A 100 4.78 -4.52 10.95
CA LEU A 100 4.78 -4.32 12.41
C LEU A 100 6.12 -3.79 12.93
N GLN A 101 7.24 -4.27 12.38
CA GLN A 101 8.58 -3.83 12.78
C GLN A 101 8.98 -2.45 12.24
N ARG A 102 8.29 -1.95 11.22
CA ARG A 102 8.60 -0.66 10.55
C ARG A 102 7.52 0.39 10.77
N THR A 103 6.41 0.04 11.40
CA THR A 103 5.37 1.00 11.78
C THR A 103 5.88 1.82 12.96
N ASP A 104 5.79 3.15 12.83
CA ASP A 104 6.14 4.05 13.91
C ASP A 104 5.21 3.85 15.11
N ALA A 105 5.73 4.06 16.32
CA ALA A 105 4.89 4.10 17.51
C ALA A 105 3.98 5.34 17.41
N LEU A 106 2.70 5.13 17.11
CA LEU A 106 1.70 6.20 17.07
C LEU A 106 1.22 6.61 18.47
N THR A 107 1.90 6.17 19.54
CA THR A 107 1.50 6.43 20.93
C THR A 107 1.46 7.91 21.27
N GLU A 108 2.35 8.70 20.64
CA GLU A 108 2.45 10.14 20.85
C GLU A 108 1.61 10.96 19.87
N LEU A 109 0.85 10.30 18.98
CA LEU A 109 0.06 10.97 17.95
C LEU A 109 -1.43 10.80 18.22
N CYS A 110 -2.19 11.88 18.03
CA CYS A 110 -3.64 11.80 18.07
C CYS A 110 -4.13 10.93 16.90
N HIS A 111 -4.90 9.90 17.20
CA HIS A 111 -5.39 8.95 16.18
C HIS A 111 -6.53 9.50 15.31
N PHE A 112 -6.89 10.78 15.48
CA PHE A 112 -7.82 11.51 14.61
C PHE A 112 -7.10 12.48 13.67
N CYS A 113 -6.22 13.35 14.19
CA CYS A 113 -5.54 14.36 13.39
C CYS A 113 -4.13 13.94 12.92
N GLY A 114 -3.52 12.93 13.55
CA GLY A 114 -2.18 12.45 13.22
C GLY A 114 -1.03 13.28 13.80
N GLU A 115 -1.32 14.29 14.63
CA GLU A 115 -0.33 15.21 15.19
C GLU A 115 -0.13 14.98 16.69
N MET A 116 1.07 15.32 17.20
CA MET A 116 1.35 15.34 18.65
C MET A 116 0.70 16.56 19.32
N GLN A 117 0.72 17.72 18.65
CA GLN A 117 0.07 18.94 19.11
C GLN A 117 -0.90 19.40 18.02
N ASN A 118 -2.10 19.83 18.41
CA ASN A 118 -3.04 20.41 17.46
C ASN A 118 -2.88 21.94 17.38
N ALA A 119 -3.57 22.55 16.41
CA ALA A 119 -3.54 24.00 16.18
C ALA A 119 -4.12 24.82 17.35
N GLN A 120 -4.79 24.16 18.30
CA GLN A 120 -5.34 24.76 19.51
C GLN A 120 -4.41 24.61 20.73
N GLU A 121 -3.22 24.03 20.55
CA GLU A 121 -2.28 23.69 21.63
C GLU A 121 -2.94 22.90 22.77
N ASP A 122 -3.90 22.03 22.42
CA ASP A 122 -4.68 21.24 23.37
C ASP A 122 -3.76 20.24 24.09
N THR A 123 -3.59 20.42 25.40
CA THR A 123 -2.80 19.52 26.25
C THR A 123 -3.63 18.34 26.74
N ASP A 124 -4.95 18.39 26.57
CA ASP A 124 -5.87 17.40 27.11
C ASP A 124 -6.08 16.26 26.10
N TRP A 125 -5.78 15.04 26.57
CA TRP A 125 -5.93 13.82 25.80
C TRP A 125 -6.99 12.92 26.41
N ILE A 126 -7.66 12.17 25.56
CA ILE A 126 -8.65 11.17 25.95
C ILE A 126 -8.35 9.84 25.26
N GLY A 127 -8.35 8.76 26.05
CA GLY A 127 -8.11 7.39 25.60
C GLY A 127 -9.42 6.66 25.32
N CYS A 128 -9.43 5.77 24.33
CA CYS A 128 -10.56 4.87 24.12
C CYS A 128 -10.53 3.71 25.14
N GLU A 129 -11.66 3.38 25.74
CA GLU A 129 -11.75 2.26 26.70
C GLU A 129 -11.59 0.86 26.06
N LEU A 130 -11.85 0.75 24.75
CA LEU A 130 -11.84 -0.53 24.04
C LEU A 130 -10.57 -0.79 23.22
N CYS A 131 -9.68 0.20 23.07
CA CYS A 131 -8.48 0.06 22.26
C CYS A 131 -7.38 1.02 22.73
N PRO A 132 -6.09 0.77 22.42
CA PRO A 132 -4.98 1.57 22.93
C PRO A 132 -4.84 2.96 22.25
N ARG A 133 -5.87 3.45 21.56
CA ARG A 133 -5.80 4.71 20.80
C ARG A 133 -6.12 5.91 21.68
N TRP A 134 -5.35 6.97 21.49
CA TRP A 134 -5.48 8.25 22.18
C TRP A 134 -5.76 9.39 21.20
N PHE A 135 -6.48 10.40 21.68
CA PHE A 135 -6.94 11.52 20.87
C PHE A 135 -6.83 12.84 21.63
N HIS A 136 -6.60 13.95 20.94
CA HIS A 136 -6.84 15.27 21.55
C HIS A 136 -8.33 15.41 21.88
N TYR A 137 -8.63 15.96 23.05
CA TYR A 137 -9.99 16.12 23.52
C TYR A 137 -10.87 16.92 22.54
N SER A 138 -10.31 17.99 21.95
CA SER A 138 -10.97 18.77 20.90
C SER A 138 -11.20 18.02 19.58
N CYS A 139 -10.37 17.02 19.23
CA CYS A 139 -10.53 16.28 17.97
C CYS A 139 -11.77 15.38 17.97
N VAL A 140 -12.23 14.93 19.13
CA VAL A 140 -13.32 13.95 19.25
C VAL A 140 -14.65 14.55 19.70
N LYS A 141 -14.87 15.82 19.34
CA LYS A 141 -16.12 16.58 19.58
C LYS A 141 -16.54 16.59 21.06
N LYS A 142 -15.60 16.93 21.96
CA LYS A 142 -15.82 17.20 23.40
C LYS A 142 -16.95 16.34 23.99
N PRO A 143 -16.73 15.03 24.19
CA PRO A 143 -17.72 14.17 24.83
C PRO A 143 -18.16 14.81 26.15
N ALA A 144 -19.47 14.81 26.44
CA ALA A 144 -19.99 15.41 27.67
C ALA A 144 -19.31 14.75 28.88
N GLY A 145 -18.90 15.55 29.87
CA GLY A 145 -17.98 15.12 30.94
C GLY A 145 -18.41 13.86 31.71
N ASP A 146 -17.40 13.17 32.27
CA ASP A 146 -17.46 11.98 33.14
C ASP A 146 -17.99 10.67 32.53
N THR A 147 -18.01 10.53 31.20
CA THR A 147 -18.38 9.26 30.55
C THR A 147 -17.18 8.59 29.90
N ASP A 148 -17.07 7.26 30.07
CA ASP A 148 -16.18 6.37 29.33
C ASP A 148 -16.18 6.70 27.82
N TYR A 149 -15.02 7.06 27.28
CA TYR A 149 -14.90 7.40 25.87
C TYR A 149 -14.63 6.16 25.05
N ILE A 150 -15.53 5.87 24.10
CA ILE A 150 -15.31 4.87 23.06
C ILE A 150 -15.09 5.63 21.75
N CYS A 151 -14.02 5.32 21.01
CA CYS A 151 -13.73 5.97 19.72
C CYS A 151 -14.63 5.43 18.59
N ASP A 152 -14.81 6.21 17.52
CA ASP A 152 -15.68 5.85 16.40
C ASP A 152 -15.32 4.50 15.77
N ALA A 153 -14.04 4.12 15.77
CA ALA A 153 -13.58 2.83 15.26
C ALA A 153 -13.97 1.63 16.15
N CYS A 154 -14.26 1.86 17.43
CA CYS A 154 -14.70 0.84 18.39
C CYS A 154 -16.21 0.88 18.66
N ARG A 155 -16.91 1.94 18.23
CA ARG A 155 -18.37 2.08 18.32
C ARG A 155 -19.14 1.29 17.25
N THR A 156 -18.47 0.43 16.49
CA THR A 156 -19.12 -0.37 15.44
C THR A 156 -20.29 -1.18 16.00
N ASP A 157 -21.49 -0.89 15.46
CA ASP A 157 -22.74 -1.63 15.64
C ASP A 157 -22.62 -3.11 15.25
#